data_AF-A0A544Y4A1-F1
#
_entry.id   AF-A0A544Y4A1-F1
#
_cell.length_a   1.000
_cell.length_b   1.000
_cell.length_c   1.000
_cell.angle_alpha   90.00
_cell.angle_beta   90.00
_cell.angle_gamma   90.00
#
_symmetry.space_group_name_H-M   'P 1'
#
loop_
_entity.id
_entity.type
_entity.pdbx_description
1 polymer ?
#
loop_
_entity_poly.entity_id
_entity_poly.type
_entity_poly.pdbx_seq_one_letter_code
_entity_poly.pdbx_strand_id
1 'polypeptide(L)'
;MFLPPKRSLAVLAVPLVSLSAAPAAATAVPQTAAVQEAVHAAVPAAVPAAAYAAPRLATLVDVRAAHQPGLDRVVFEFRGPLPARRSARYVPRLIADGSGRTVPVAGDAILELHFGGATGHDTHGHSTYGPSRETFALPAVIQVVNAGDFEAELTFGIGLSRKSSYRVYTLTRPNRVVVDIKTPYRTVPVRTYFLDSRAYAAGRRPYTAAVSRPVVPPSTARGALQRLFAGPTQAEYAKGLRFVASGATGVRSVVIRDRVAHVRLTGSLRGGGSTFTVADEITPTLKRLPGIRWVKIYDADGRTERPRGHSDSIPESLEP
;
A
#
# COMPACT_ATOMS: atom_id res chain seq x y z
N MET A 1 -8.66 21.23 -53.87
CA MET A 1 -9.91 21.01 -54.63
C MET A 1 -10.62 19.84 -53.98
N PHE A 2 -11.71 20.08 -53.25
CA PHE A 2 -12.89 19.24 -53.02
C PHE A 2 -13.69 19.83 -51.85
N LEU A 3 -14.84 20.41 -52.18
CA LEU A 3 -15.85 20.95 -51.26
C LEU A 3 -16.69 19.82 -50.63
N PRO A 4 -17.22 20.02 -49.41
CA PRO A 4 -18.29 19.17 -48.84
C PRO A 4 -19.71 19.71 -49.17
N PRO A 5 -20.75 18.84 -49.25
CA PRO A 5 -22.13 19.29 -49.24
C PRO A 5 -22.74 19.34 -47.83
N LYS A 6 -23.81 20.14 -47.73
CA LYS A 6 -24.41 20.74 -46.54
C LYS A 6 -25.65 19.97 -46.04
N ARG A 7 -25.83 20.01 -44.71
CA ARG A 7 -27.04 20.30 -43.89
C ARG A 7 -28.36 19.54 -44.12
N SER A 8 -28.98 19.11 -43.02
CA SER A 8 -30.28 19.64 -42.56
C SER A 8 -30.55 19.33 -41.07
N LEU A 9 -31.07 20.34 -40.37
CA LEU A 9 -31.63 20.31 -39.00
C LEU A 9 -33.10 19.86 -39.05
N ALA A 10 -33.59 19.21 -37.99
CA ALA A 10 -35.00 19.26 -37.59
C ALA A 10 -35.11 19.29 -36.06
N VAL A 11 -35.81 20.31 -35.56
CA VAL A 11 -36.22 20.56 -34.17
C VAL A 11 -37.75 20.46 -34.15
N LEU A 12 -38.36 19.73 -33.21
CA LEU A 12 -39.75 19.90 -32.75
C LEU A 12 -39.92 19.04 -31.47
N ALA A 13 -40.01 19.60 -30.27
CA ALA A 13 -41.13 20.28 -29.62
C ALA A 13 -42.07 19.33 -28.85
N VAL A 14 -42.12 19.53 -27.53
CA VAL A 14 -42.98 18.88 -26.52
C VAL A 14 -44.34 19.58 -26.47
N PRO A 15 -45.44 18.87 -26.16
CA PRO A 15 -46.55 19.47 -25.45
C PRO A 15 -46.83 18.80 -24.09
N LEU A 16 -47.04 19.64 -23.07
CA LEU A 16 -47.76 19.32 -21.84
C LEU A 16 -49.27 19.37 -22.12
N VAL A 17 -50.03 18.40 -21.62
CA VAL A 17 -51.48 18.52 -21.41
C VAL A 17 -51.84 17.90 -20.05
N SER A 18 -52.59 18.66 -19.26
CA SER A 18 -53.12 18.30 -17.95
C SER A 18 -54.63 18.04 -18.00
N LEU A 19 -55.07 17.14 -17.10
CA LEU A 19 -56.39 17.02 -16.43
C LEU A 19 -57.67 16.74 -17.23
N SER A 20 -58.42 15.69 -16.85
CA SER A 20 -59.77 15.80 -16.26
C SER A 20 -60.39 14.42 -15.99
N ALA A 21 -61.24 14.35 -14.96
CA ALA A 21 -61.85 13.15 -14.37
C ALA A 21 -63.15 12.70 -15.05
N ALA A 22 -63.55 11.44 -14.85
CA ALA A 22 -64.95 11.01 -14.92
C ALA A 22 -65.20 9.72 -14.08
N PRO A 23 -66.43 9.51 -13.57
CA PRO A 23 -66.72 8.66 -12.41
C PRO A 23 -67.16 7.24 -12.79
N ALA A 24 -66.90 6.27 -11.92
CA ALA A 24 -67.56 4.96 -11.96
C ALA A 24 -68.72 4.94 -10.96
N ALA A 25 -69.91 4.66 -11.46
CA ALA A 25 -71.15 4.54 -10.69
C ALA A 25 -71.44 3.09 -10.30
N ALA A 26 -72.33 2.97 -9.29
CA ALA A 26 -73.03 1.79 -8.79
C ALA A 26 -72.20 0.88 -7.85
N THR A 27 -72.68 0.47 -6.67
CA THR A 27 -74.06 0.22 -6.25
C THR A 27 -74.13 0.25 -4.72
N ALA A 28 -75.16 0.88 -4.14
CA ALA A 28 -75.40 0.88 -2.70
C ALA A 28 -76.06 -0.45 -2.26
N VAL A 29 -75.55 -1.04 -1.17
CA VAL A 29 -76.18 -2.14 -0.43
C VAL A 29 -76.43 -1.64 1.00
N PRO A 30 -77.62 -1.83 1.58
CA PRO A 30 -77.98 -1.27 2.87
C PRO A 30 -77.20 -1.91 4.04
N GLN A 31 -76.76 -1.04 4.95
CA GLN A 31 -76.12 -1.36 6.22
C GLN A 31 -77.07 -2.12 7.15
N THR A 32 -76.59 -3.22 7.73
CA THR A 32 -77.16 -3.79 8.95
C THR A 32 -76.14 -3.55 10.07
N ALA A 33 -76.55 -2.80 11.10
CA ALA A 33 -75.72 -2.49 12.25
C ALA A 33 -75.51 -3.74 13.11
N ALA A 34 -74.25 -4.13 13.32
CA ALA A 34 -73.84 -5.05 14.35
C ALA A 34 -73.00 -4.29 15.37
N VAL A 35 -73.54 -4.14 16.58
CA VAL A 35 -72.80 -3.69 17.77
C VAL A 35 -71.78 -4.77 18.15
N GLN A 36 -70.49 -4.46 18.04
CA GLN A 36 -69.41 -5.24 18.64
C GLN A 36 -68.88 -4.48 19.86
N GLU A 37 -69.08 -5.07 21.04
CA GLU A 37 -68.43 -4.64 22.28
C GLU A 37 -66.91 -4.70 22.13
N ALA A 38 -66.25 -3.57 22.37
CA ALA A 38 -64.81 -3.49 22.45
C ALA A 38 -64.34 -4.03 23.81
N VAL A 39 -63.88 -5.28 23.84
CA VAL A 39 -63.02 -5.76 24.93
C VAL A 39 -61.67 -5.05 24.85
N HIS A 40 -61.45 -4.11 25.75
CA HIS A 40 -60.13 -3.49 25.96
C HIS A 40 -59.18 -4.53 26.57
N ALA A 41 -58.42 -5.23 25.73
CA ALA A 41 -57.26 -5.97 26.19
C ALA A 41 -56.16 -4.97 26.56
N ALA A 42 -55.80 -4.93 27.85
CA ALA A 42 -54.67 -4.14 28.32
C ALA A 42 -53.38 -4.67 27.67
N VAL A 43 -52.79 -3.89 26.76
CA VAL A 43 -51.48 -4.17 26.18
C VAL A 43 -50.42 -3.95 27.27
N PRO A 44 -49.58 -4.94 27.62
CA PRO A 44 -48.51 -4.70 28.57
C PRO A 44 -47.55 -3.66 27.99
N ALA A 45 -47.21 -2.66 28.80
CA ALA A 45 -46.29 -1.60 28.42
C ALA A 45 -44.97 -2.21 27.92
N ALA A 46 -44.61 -1.89 26.68
CA ALA A 46 -43.35 -2.32 26.09
C ALA A 46 -42.19 -1.74 26.93
N VAL A 47 -41.36 -2.61 27.48
CA VAL A 47 -40.08 -2.22 28.08
C VAL A 47 -39.28 -1.53 26.97
N PRO A 48 -38.76 -0.30 27.16
CA PRO A 48 -37.97 0.34 26.12
C PRO A 48 -36.79 -0.56 25.81
N ALA A 49 -36.69 -1.00 24.55
CA ALA A 49 -35.53 -1.71 24.07
C ALA A 49 -34.32 -0.82 24.35
N ALA A 50 -33.43 -1.27 25.24
CA ALA A 50 -32.17 -0.59 25.47
C ALA A 50 -31.50 -0.44 24.10
N ALA A 51 -31.34 0.80 23.64
CA ALA A 51 -30.67 1.07 22.39
C ALA A 51 -29.26 0.47 22.51
N TYR A 52 -28.99 -0.60 21.77
CA TYR A 52 -27.64 -1.15 21.64
C TYR A 52 -26.80 -0.05 20.98
N ALA A 53 -26.03 0.68 21.79
CA ALA A 53 -25.06 1.62 21.25
C ALA A 53 -24.11 0.82 20.38
N ALA A 54 -23.99 1.19 19.10
CA ALA A 54 -23.05 0.55 18.20
C ALA A 54 -21.65 0.58 18.84
N PRO A 55 -20.90 -0.53 18.81
CA PRO A 55 -19.58 -0.57 19.42
C PRO A 55 -18.70 0.52 18.82
N ARG A 56 -18.12 1.36 19.68
CA ARG A 56 -17.21 2.42 19.23
C ARG A 56 -15.98 1.77 18.62
N LEU A 57 -15.71 2.05 17.35
CA LEU A 57 -14.51 1.57 16.67
C LEU A 57 -13.26 2.29 17.17
N ALA A 58 -12.13 1.59 17.17
CA ALA A 58 -10.82 2.19 17.34
C ALA A 58 -10.38 2.85 16.02
N THR A 59 -10.23 4.16 15.99
CA THR A 59 -9.75 4.86 14.77
C THR A 59 -8.23 4.96 14.81
N LEU A 60 -7.52 4.31 13.88
CA LEU A 60 -6.08 4.45 13.73
C LEU A 60 -5.75 5.87 13.25
N VAL A 61 -4.89 6.58 13.98
CA VAL A 61 -4.56 7.99 13.69
C VAL A 61 -3.08 8.22 13.40
N ASP A 62 -2.22 7.25 13.68
CA ASP A 62 -0.80 7.35 13.36
C ASP A 62 -0.16 5.95 13.29
N VAL A 63 0.80 5.82 12.38
CA VAL A 63 1.69 4.66 12.29
C VAL A 63 3.12 5.18 12.25
N ARG A 64 3.92 4.82 13.25
CA ARG A 64 5.32 5.27 13.32
C ARG A 64 6.25 4.13 13.68
N ALA A 65 7.49 4.21 13.21
CA ALA A 65 8.52 3.27 13.59
C ALA A 65 9.84 3.97 13.94
N ALA A 66 10.55 3.44 14.94
CA ALA A 66 11.84 3.94 15.35
C ALA A 66 12.77 2.81 15.84
N HIS A 67 14.07 3.01 15.69
CA HIS A 67 15.07 2.12 16.28
C HIS A 67 15.26 2.47 17.76
N GLN A 68 15.41 1.45 18.59
CA GLN A 68 15.77 1.51 20.00
C GLN A 68 16.96 0.55 20.22
N PRO A 69 17.71 0.66 21.32
CA PRO A 69 18.78 -0.31 21.62
C PRO A 69 18.27 -1.76 21.59
N GLY A 70 18.73 -2.52 20.60
CA GLY A 70 18.41 -3.95 20.43
C GLY A 70 17.04 -4.29 19.84
N LEU A 71 16.22 -3.30 19.44
CA LEU A 71 14.95 -3.55 18.74
C LEU A 71 14.52 -2.41 17.82
N ASP A 72 13.67 -2.71 16.85
CA ASP A 72 12.85 -1.71 16.17
C ASP A 72 11.45 -1.75 16.76
N ARG A 73 10.88 -0.58 17.03
CA ARG A 73 9.52 -0.43 17.57
C ARG A 73 8.62 0.17 16.51
N VAL A 74 7.53 -0.52 16.18
CA VAL A 74 6.42 0.00 15.37
C VAL A 74 5.24 0.29 16.30
N VAL A 75 4.64 1.47 16.19
CA VAL A 75 3.53 1.92 17.02
C VAL A 75 2.36 2.30 16.13
N PHE A 76 1.21 1.69 16.41
CA PHE A 76 -0.08 2.04 15.85
C PHE A 76 -0.87 2.78 16.93
N GLU A 77 -1.15 4.06 16.72
CA GLU A 77 -1.87 4.91 17.67
C GLU A 77 -3.34 5.03 17.30
N PHE A 78 -4.22 4.86 18.29
CA PHE A 78 -5.66 4.86 18.10
C PHE A 78 -6.33 5.96 18.91
N ARG A 79 -7.27 6.65 18.27
CA ARG A 79 -8.28 7.48 18.91
C ARG A 79 -9.48 6.63 19.28
N GLY A 80 -10.06 6.88 20.45
CA GLY A 80 -11.13 6.05 21.00
C GLY A 80 -10.56 4.83 21.74
N PRO A 81 -11.23 3.67 21.72
CA PRO A 81 -10.74 2.47 22.40
C PRO A 81 -9.50 1.87 21.70
N LEU A 82 -8.88 0.87 22.33
CA LEU A 82 -7.98 -0.04 21.63
C LEU A 82 -8.80 -1.00 20.76
N PRO A 83 -8.25 -1.54 19.65
CA PRO A 83 -8.93 -2.57 18.87
C PRO A 83 -9.37 -3.75 19.74
N ALA A 84 -10.62 -4.19 19.56
CA ALA A 84 -11.23 -5.27 20.33
C ALA A 84 -10.47 -6.58 20.16
N ARG A 85 -10.02 -6.87 18.93
CA ARG A 85 -9.17 -8.01 18.59
C ARG A 85 -7.84 -7.53 18.03
N ARG A 86 -6.77 -8.23 18.40
CA ARG A 86 -5.40 -7.98 17.96
C ARG A 86 -4.72 -9.31 17.73
N SER A 87 -4.15 -9.53 16.56
CA SER A 87 -3.29 -10.68 16.30
C SER A 87 -2.09 -10.28 15.45
N ALA A 88 -1.02 -11.04 15.60
CA ALA A 88 0.20 -10.89 14.82
C ALA A 88 0.70 -12.28 14.43
N ARG A 89 1.08 -12.46 13.17
CA ARG A 89 1.63 -13.73 12.68
C ARG A 89 2.54 -13.52 11.49
N TYR A 90 3.53 -14.39 11.38
CA TYR A 90 4.35 -14.43 10.17
C TYR A 90 3.59 -15.12 9.04
N VAL A 91 3.56 -14.48 7.86
CA VAL A 91 2.89 -15.01 6.66
C VAL A 91 3.88 -15.10 5.49
N PRO A 92 3.69 -16.07 4.58
CA PRO A 92 4.52 -16.17 3.38
C PRO A 92 4.20 -15.08 2.36
N ARG A 93 2.95 -14.59 2.34
CA ARG A 93 2.46 -13.50 1.49
C ARG A 93 1.39 -12.74 2.27
N LEU A 94 1.37 -11.42 2.13
CA LEU A 94 0.28 -10.59 2.64
C LEU A 94 -0.87 -10.63 1.65
N ILE A 95 -2.09 -10.88 2.14
CA ILE A 95 -3.30 -10.97 1.31
C ILE A 95 -4.20 -9.78 1.65
N ALA A 96 -4.73 -9.12 0.64
CA ALA A 96 -5.64 -7.99 0.81
C ALA A 96 -7.02 -8.44 1.27
N ASP A 97 -7.61 -7.70 2.20
CA ASP A 97 -8.96 -7.95 2.70
C ASP A 97 -9.98 -7.79 1.58
N GLY A 98 -11.01 -8.64 1.59
CA GLY A 98 -12.09 -8.68 0.59
C GLY A 98 -11.68 -9.21 -0.80
N SER A 99 -10.57 -8.72 -1.37
CA SER A 99 -10.16 -9.06 -2.75
C SER A 99 -9.36 -10.36 -2.88
N GLY A 100 -8.67 -10.80 -1.81
CA GLY A 100 -7.79 -11.97 -1.85
C GLY A 100 -6.50 -11.79 -2.66
N ARG A 101 -6.23 -10.59 -3.20
CA ARG A 101 -5.02 -10.31 -3.99
C ARG A 101 -3.79 -10.23 -3.08
N THR A 102 -2.64 -10.67 -3.59
CA THR A 102 -1.37 -10.49 -2.86
C THR A 102 -0.97 -9.02 -2.84
N VAL A 103 -0.64 -8.51 -1.66
CA VAL A 103 -0.09 -7.16 -1.45
C VAL A 103 1.43 -7.28 -1.33
N PRO A 104 2.21 -6.68 -2.26
CA PRO A 104 3.67 -6.70 -2.15
C PRO A 104 4.14 -5.98 -0.89
N VAL A 105 5.09 -6.57 -0.16
CA VAL A 105 5.73 -5.94 1.00
C VAL A 105 7.23 -6.15 0.87
N ALA A 106 8.01 -5.07 0.97
CA ALA A 106 9.46 -5.17 0.90
C ALA A 106 10.02 -5.82 2.19
N GLY A 107 10.67 -6.97 2.06
CA GLY A 107 11.24 -7.71 3.18
C GLY A 107 11.53 -9.18 2.83
N ASP A 108 12.37 -9.84 3.63
CA ASP A 108 12.60 -11.29 3.58
C ASP A 108 11.63 -12.04 4.51
N ALA A 109 10.91 -11.32 5.38
CA ALA A 109 9.80 -11.84 6.16
C ALA A 109 8.68 -10.80 6.27
N ILE A 110 7.42 -11.26 6.37
CA ILE A 110 6.25 -10.41 6.53
C ILE A 110 5.56 -10.78 7.84
N LEU A 111 5.47 -9.82 8.76
CA LEU A 111 4.67 -9.93 9.97
C LEU A 111 3.32 -9.25 9.70
N GLU A 112 2.26 -10.05 9.56
CA GLU A 112 0.88 -9.56 9.42
C GLU A 112 0.34 -9.18 10.80
N LEU A 113 -0.27 -7.99 10.88
CA LEU A 113 -0.97 -7.44 12.03
C LEU A 113 -2.43 -7.26 11.64
N HIS A 114 -3.32 -7.72 12.50
CA HIS A 114 -4.76 -7.62 12.28
C HIS A 114 -5.44 -7.00 13.51
N PHE A 115 -6.24 -5.97 13.26
CA PHE A 115 -6.97 -5.21 14.26
C PHE A 115 -8.46 -5.26 13.96
N GLY A 116 -9.21 -5.99 14.80
CA GLY A 116 -10.66 -6.09 14.67
C GLY A 116 -11.39 -5.14 15.60
N GLY A 117 -12.49 -4.57 15.10
CA GLY A 117 -13.18 -3.44 15.72
C GLY A 117 -12.40 -2.13 15.56
N ALA A 118 -11.70 -1.97 14.42
CA ALA A 118 -10.88 -0.81 14.13
C ALA A 118 -11.12 -0.29 12.71
N THR A 119 -10.81 0.98 12.48
CA THR A 119 -10.86 1.62 11.16
C THR A 119 -9.67 2.54 11.00
N GLY A 120 -9.16 2.68 9.78
CA GLY A 120 -8.09 3.60 9.40
C GLY A 120 -8.56 4.72 8.46
N HIS A 121 -9.86 4.98 8.40
CA HIS A 121 -10.44 6.06 7.59
C HIS A 121 -11.49 6.88 8.35
N ASP A 122 -11.76 8.08 7.84
CA ASP A 122 -12.84 8.94 8.29
C ASP A 122 -14.17 8.64 7.57
N THR A 123 -15.22 9.39 7.88
CA THR A 123 -16.55 9.19 7.27
C THR A 123 -16.60 9.48 5.77
N HIS A 124 -15.59 10.14 5.21
CA HIS A 124 -15.46 10.40 3.76
C HIS A 124 -14.56 9.35 3.08
N GLY A 125 -14.06 8.36 3.82
CA GLY A 125 -13.16 7.34 3.32
C GLY A 125 -11.70 7.80 3.19
N HIS A 126 -11.35 8.96 3.74
CA HIS A 126 -9.96 9.42 3.73
C HIS A 126 -9.17 8.74 4.84
N SER A 127 -7.92 8.36 4.55
CA SER A 127 -7.06 7.74 5.57
C SER A 127 -6.78 8.71 6.72
N THR A 128 -6.87 8.21 7.95
CA THR A 128 -6.65 8.99 9.18
C THR A 128 -5.25 8.86 9.76
N TYR A 129 -4.39 8.01 9.20
CA TYR A 129 -3.06 7.69 9.74
C TYR A 129 -1.91 7.92 8.76
N GLY A 130 -2.19 8.48 7.58
CA GLY A 130 -1.20 8.81 6.57
C GLY A 130 -1.16 7.81 5.40
N PRO A 131 0.03 7.51 4.84
CA PRO A 131 0.14 6.70 3.64
C PRO A 131 -0.19 5.22 3.91
N SER A 132 -0.87 4.57 2.97
CA SER A 132 -1.14 3.12 3.02
C SER A 132 0.13 2.27 2.88
N ARG A 133 1.25 2.87 2.46
CA ARG A 133 2.58 2.25 2.42
C ARG A 133 3.63 3.24 2.89
N GLU A 134 4.38 2.84 3.90
CA GLU A 134 5.46 3.64 4.45
C GLU A 134 6.75 2.83 4.56
N THR A 135 7.84 3.41 4.09
CA THR A 135 9.17 2.81 4.11
C THR A 135 10.02 3.44 5.21
N PHE A 136 10.78 2.59 5.89
CA PHE A 136 11.60 2.97 7.04
C PHE A 136 13.07 2.57 6.81
N ALA A 137 13.98 3.45 7.24
CA ALA A 137 15.42 3.21 7.21
C ALA A 137 15.92 2.60 8.53
N LEU A 138 15.29 1.53 9.01
CA LEU A 138 15.58 0.88 10.30
C LEU A 138 16.21 -0.51 10.14
N PRO A 139 17.00 -1.02 11.10
CA PRO A 139 17.69 -2.31 10.98
C PRO A 139 16.82 -3.54 10.62
N ALA A 140 15.70 -3.74 11.31
CA ALA A 140 14.72 -4.80 11.03
C ALA A 140 13.61 -4.31 10.09
N VAL A 141 12.93 -3.23 10.45
CA VAL A 141 11.73 -2.77 9.74
C VAL A 141 12.12 -2.07 8.44
N ILE A 142 11.58 -2.58 7.33
CA ILE A 142 11.78 -2.01 5.99
C ILE A 142 10.54 -1.23 5.57
N GLN A 143 9.36 -1.79 5.77
CA GLN A 143 8.12 -1.23 5.25
C GLN A 143 6.92 -1.62 6.13
N VAL A 144 5.94 -0.74 6.21
CA VAL A 144 4.60 -1.05 6.74
C VAL A 144 3.59 -0.77 5.64
N VAL A 145 2.71 -1.73 5.38
CA VAL A 145 1.75 -1.68 4.25
C VAL A 145 0.37 -2.06 4.77
N ASN A 146 -0.63 -1.23 4.51
CA ASN A 146 -2.04 -1.58 4.72
C ASN A 146 -2.49 -2.61 3.67
N ALA A 147 -3.10 -3.68 4.14
CA ALA A 147 -3.68 -4.74 3.31
C ALA A 147 -5.20 -4.71 3.29
N GLY A 148 -5.83 -3.94 4.16
CA GLY A 148 -7.26 -3.73 4.11
C GLY A 148 -7.76 -2.95 5.30
N ASP A 149 -8.95 -2.38 5.11
CA ASP A 149 -9.70 -1.58 6.08
C ASP A 149 -11.18 -1.67 5.67
N PHE A 150 -11.83 -2.78 6.06
CA PHE A 150 -13.18 -3.12 5.61
C PHE A 150 -13.93 -3.85 6.72
N GLU A 151 -15.22 -3.56 6.91
CA GLU A 151 -16.06 -4.21 7.95
C GLU A 151 -15.48 -4.15 9.37
N ALA A 152 -14.78 -3.07 9.70
CA ALA A 152 -14.05 -2.90 10.95
C ALA A 152 -12.89 -3.89 11.19
N GLU A 153 -12.39 -4.51 10.12
CA GLU A 153 -11.14 -5.26 10.09
C GLU A 153 -10.06 -4.42 9.40
N LEU A 154 -8.97 -4.20 10.11
CA LEU A 154 -7.85 -3.39 9.66
C LEU A 154 -6.58 -4.24 9.66
N THR A 155 -6.03 -4.51 8.48
CA THR A 155 -4.88 -5.42 8.28
C THR A 155 -3.66 -4.66 7.79
N PHE A 156 -2.50 -4.96 8.36
CA PHE A 156 -1.20 -4.45 7.95
C PHE A 156 -0.18 -5.57 7.78
N GLY A 157 0.78 -5.39 6.87
CA GLY A 157 2.00 -6.18 6.84
C GLY A 157 3.21 -5.32 7.15
N ILE A 158 4.04 -5.80 8.08
CA ILE A 158 5.35 -5.23 8.39
C ILE A 158 6.41 -6.08 7.67
N GLY A 159 7.06 -5.48 6.68
CA GLY A 159 8.18 -6.06 5.96
C GLY A 159 9.47 -5.94 6.75
N LEU A 160 10.12 -7.09 7.01
CA LEU A 160 11.34 -7.18 7.80
C LEU A 160 12.53 -7.62 6.95
N SER A 161 13.72 -7.11 7.27
CA SER A 161 14.99 -7.51 6.65
C SER A 161 15.34 -8.97 6.88
N ARG A 162 14.81 -9.57 7.95
CA ARG A 162 14.80 -11.01 8.22
C ARG A 162 13.75 -11.33 9.27
N LYS A 163 13.31 -12.59 9.33
CA LYS A 163 12.44 -13.06 10.42
C LYS A 163 13.16 -12.89 11.77
N SER A 164 12.47 -12.29 12.75
CA SER A 164 13.00 -12.05 14.09
C SER A 164 11.92 -12.29 15.16
N SER A 165 12.33 -12.47 16.41
CA SER A 165 11.36 -12.52 17.52
C SER A 165 10.73 -11.15 17.71
N TYR A 166 9.42 -11.12 17.96
CA TYR A 166 8.68 -9.88 18.22
C TYR A 166 7.84 -10.01 19.50
N ARG A 167 7.41 -8.86 20.03
CA ARG A 167 6.45 -8.75 21.12
C ARG A 167 5.38 -7.73 20.74
N VAL A 168 4.12 -8.08 20.97
CA VAL A 168 2.99 -7.14 20.83
C VAL A 168 2.42 -6.84 22.19
N TYR A 169 2.19 -5.57 22.49
CA TYR A 169 1.55 -5.13 23.72
C TYR A 169 0.87 -3.78 23.50
N THR A 170 0.14 -3.31 24.51
CA THR A 170 -0.57 -2.03 24.41
C THR A 170 -0.13 -1.03 25.45
N LEU A 171 -0.19 0.24 25.08
CA LEU A 171 -0.06 1.36 25.99
C LEU A 171 -1.36 2.15 25.97
N THR A 172 -1.65 2.85 27.07
CA THR A 172 -2.76 3.79 27.16
C THR A 172 -2.19 5.21 27.32
N ARG A 173 -3.04 6.22 27.13
CA ARG A 173 -2.68 7.65 27.25
C ARG A 173 -1.46 8.08 26.40
N PRO A 174 -1.53 8.08 25.06
CA PRO A 174 -2.64 7.66 24.19
C PRO A 174 -2.69 6.14 23.99
N ASN A 175 -3.83 5.65 23.48
CA ASN A 175 -4.04 4.23 23.18
C ASN A 175 -3.19 3.81 21.99
N ARG A 176 -2.32 2.83 22.21
CA ARG A 176 -1.33 2.38 21.22
C ARG A 176 -1.23 0.86 21.24
N VAL A 177 -1.12 0.28 20.05
CA VAL A 177 -0.60 -1.08 19.88
C VAL A 177 0.87 -0.96 19.46
N VAL A 178 1.74 -1.56 20.26
CA VAL A 178 3.19 -1.51 20.07
C VAL A 178 3.68 -2.89 19.66
N VAL A 179 4.49 -2.92 18.58
CA VAL A 179 5.17 -4.10 18.08
C VAL A 179 6.67 -3.86 18.18
N ASP A 180 7.32 -4.57 19.11
CA ASP A 180 8.78 -4.55 19.26
C ASP A 180 9.37 -5.74 18.53
N ILE A 181 10.28 -5.49 17.59
CA ILE A 181 10.98 -6.50 16.79
C ILE A 181 12.46 -6.49 17.19
N LYS A 182 12.97 -7.60 17.71
CA LYS A 182 14.38 -7.65 18.15
C LYS A 182 15.34 -7.47 16.97
N THR A 183 16.42 -6.72 17.20
CA THR A 183 17.53 -6.51 16.27
C THR A 183 18.87 -6.95 16.90
N PRO A 184 19.05 -8.24 17.24
CA PRO A 184 20.27 -8.74 17.89
C PRO A 184 21.49 -8.80 16.95
N TYR A 185 21.38 -8.21 15.76
CA TYR A 185 22.35 -8.28 14.69
C TYR A 185 22.80 -6.88 14.27
N ARG A 186 24.03 -6.79 13.78
CA ARG A 186 24.57 -5.54 13.24
C ARG A 186 24.11 -5.32 11.81
N THR A 187 24.04 -4.05 11.42
CA THR A 187 23.84 -3.63 10.04
C THR A 187 25.03 -2.81 9.58
N VAL A 188 25.21 -2.74 8.26
CA VAL A 188 26.15 -1.83 7.62
C VAL A 188 25.38 -0.79 6.81
N PRO A 189 25.81 0.48 6.80
CA PRO A 189 25.20 1.49 5.96
C PRO A 189 25.55 1.22 4.49
N VAL A 190 24.53 1.14 3.64
CA VAL A 190 24.67 1.02 2.18
C VAL A 190 23.99 2.20 1.51
N ARG A 191 24.64 2.78 0.49
CA ARG A 191 24.03 3.84 -0.32
C ARG A 191 23.09 3.24 -1.37
N THR A 192 21.81 3.58 -1.28
CA THR A 192 20.82 3.33 -2.33
C THR A 192 20.54 4.63 -3.08
N TYR A 193 20.36 4.55 -4.39
CA TYR A 193 20.18 5.71 -5.26
C TYR A 193 18.75 5.77 -5.76
N PHE A 194 18.11 6.91 -5.56
CA PHE A 194 16.75 7.18 -6.03
C PHE A 194 16.77 8.30 -7.06
N LEU A 195 15.78 8.36 -7.95
CA LEU A 195 15.53 9.51 -8.80
C LEU A 195 15.37 10.77 -7.95
N ASP A 196 16.17 11.80 -8.22
CA ASP A 196 15.92 13.17 -7.76
C ASP A 196 15.02 13.86 -8.79
N SER A 197 13.72 13.95 -8.49
CA SER A 197 12.76 14.49 -9.46
C SER A 197 12.99 15.95 -9.79
N ARG A 198 13.61 16.71 -8.87
CA ARG A 198 13.94 18.13 -9.08
C ARG A 198 15.14 18.27 -10.01
N ALA A 199 16.18 17.46 -9.79
CA ALA A 199 17.34 17.46 -10.68
C ALA A 199 16.99 16.96 -12.09
N TYR A 200 16.15 15.93 -12.18
CA TYR A 200 15.66 15.40 -13.45
C TYR A 200 14.83 16.43 -14.23
N ALA A 201 13.84 17.07 -13.58
CA ALA A 201 13.03 18.11 -14.22
C ALA A 201 13.85 19.33 -14.68
N ALA A 202 14.94 19.64 -13.97
CA ALA A 202 15.85 20.72 -14.32
C ALA A 202 16.94 20.32 -15.34
N GLY A 203 16.99 19.07 -15.81
CA GLY A 203 18.05 18.57 -16.68
C GLY A 203 19.45 18.58 -16.03
N ARG A 204 19.53 18.64 -14.70
CA ARG A 204 20.78 18.74 -13.95
C ARG A 204 21.26 17.36 -13.49
N ARG A 205 22.33 16.85 -14.09
CA ARG A 205 22.97 15.59 -13.69
C ARG A 205 23.81 15.75 -12.39
N PRO A 206 23.96 14.69 -11.57
CA PRO A 206 23.33 13.38 -11.70
C PRO A 206 21.82 13.44 -11.40
N TYR A 207 21.03 12.62 -12.11
CA TYR A 207 19.58 12.51 -11.87
C TYR A 207 19.23 11.66 -10.65
N THR A 208 20.22 11.07 -9.99
CA THR A 208 20.02 10.29 -8.77
C THR A 208 20.64 10.98 -7.56
N ALA A 209 20.00 10.80 -6.41
CA ALA A 209 20.53 11.15 -5.12
C ALA A 209 20.70 9.89 -4.25
N ALA A 210 21.80 9.83 -3.52
CA ALA A 210 22.10 8.72 -2.62
C ALA A 210 21.48 8.94 -1.24
N VAL A 211 20.93 7.88 -0.66
CA VAL A 211 20.52 7.82 0.74
C VAL A 211 21.11 6.59 1.42
N SER A 212 21.35 6.69 2.73
CA SER A 212 21.92 5.60 3.51
C SER A 212 20.84 4.65 3.99
N ARG A 213 21.06 3.34 3.86
CA ARG A 213 20.15 2.28 4.29
C ARG A 213 20.88 1.25 5.16
N PRO A 214 20.33 0.87 6.32
CA PRO A 214 20.90 -0.23 7.09
C PRO A 214 20.63 -1.56 6.40
N VAL A 215 21.69 -2.32 6.12
CA VAL A 215 21.59 -3.65 5.50
C VAL A 215 22.26 -4.70 6.37
N VAL A 216 21.65 -5.88 6.48
CA VAL A 216 22.17 -7.02 7.25
C VAL A 216 23.18 -7.79 6.39
N PRO A 217 24.47 -7.91 6.78
CA PRO A 217 25.45 -8.76 6.10
C PRO A 217 25.13 -10.26 6.26
N PRO A 218 25.69 -11.15 5.42
CA PRO A 218 26.66 -10.89 4.34
C PRO A 218 26.02 -10.48 3.00
N SER A 219 24.71 -10.63 2.85
CA SER A 219 23.97 -10.42 1.58
C SER A 219 23.72 -8.95 1.26
N THR A 220 24.76 -8.11 1.33
CA THR A 220 24.64 -6.64 1.23
C THR A 220 24.06 -6.17 -0.11
N ALA A 221 24.41 -6.81 -1.22
CA ALA A 221 23.87 -6.48 -2.54
C ALA A 221 22.35 -6.75 -2.63
N ARG A 222 21.89 -7.93 -2.20
CA ARG A 222 20.45 -8.26 -2.14
C ARG A 222 19.71 -7.30 -1.21
N GLY A 223 20.25 -7.06 -0.01
CA GLY A 223 19.63 -6.16 0.95
C GLY A 223 19.59 -4.70 0.48
N ALA A 224 20.61 -4.24 -0.24
CA ALA A 224 20.62 -2.90 -0.86
C ALA A 224 19.49 -2.76 -1.88
N LEU A 225 19.32 -3.75 -2.76
CA LEU A 225 18.22 -3.73 -3.73
C LEU A 225 16.86 -3.88 -3.07
N GLN A 226 16.74 -4.69 -2.02
CA GLN A 226 15.49 -4.77 -1.24
C GLN A 226 15.10 -3.41 -0.66
N ARG A 227 16.07 -2.64 -0.14
CA ARG A 227 15.86 -1.28 0.35
C ARG A 227 15.55 -0.28 -0.77
N LEU A 228 16.15 -0.45 -1.95
CA LEU A 228 15.84 0.34 -3.14
C LEU A 228 14.39 0.11 -3.57
N PHE A 229 13.98 -1.15 -3.73
CA PHE A 229 12.60 -1.51 -4.13
C PHE A 229 11.55 -1.19 -3.06
N ALA A 230 11.95 -1.06 -1.79
CA ALA A 230 11.07 -0.48 -0.77
C ALA A 230 10.75 0.99 -1.03
N GLY A 231 11.61 1.72 -1.74
CA GLY A 231 11.42 3.12 -2.08
C GLY A 231 12.01 4.11 -1.06
N PRO A 232 11.82 5.42 -1.30
CA PRO A 232 12.18 6.45 -0.35
C PRO A 232 11.27 6.40 0.90
N THR A 233 11.82 6.83 2.04
CA THR A 233 11.04 7.16 3.24
C THR A 233 10.17 8.40 2.99
N GLN A 234 9.17 8.67 3.83
CA GLN A 234 8.34 9.88 3.67
C GLN A 234 9.15 11.19 3.70
N ALA A 235 10.15 11.27 4.57
CA ALA A 235 11.04 12.43 4.65
C ALA A 235 11.87 12.64 3.37
N GLU A 236 12.27 11.56 2.69
CA GLU A 236 13.00 11.62 1.42
C GLU A 236 12.07 11.91 0.25
N TYR A 237 10.85 11.37 0.28
CA TYR A 237 9.80 11.70 -0.67
C TYR A 237 9.48 13.20 -0.64
N ALA A 238 9.38 13.80 0.54
CA ALA A 238 9.21 15.24 0.73
C ALA A 238 10.38 16.07 0.16
N LYS A 239 11.59 15.50 0.08
CA LYS A 239 12.77 16.12 -0.54
C LYS A 239 12.78 15.99 -2.07
N GLY A 240 11.84 15.28 -2.68
CA GLY A 240 11.74 15.06 -4.12
C GLY A 240 12.33 13.72 -4.60
N LEU A 241 12.71 12.82 -3.69
CA LEU A 241 13.21 11.51 -4.11
C LEU A 241 12.07 10.59 -4.51
N ARG A 242 12.23 9.86 -5.61
CA ARG A 242 11.24 8.93 -6.16
C ARG A 242 11.94 7.62 -6.55
N PHE A 243 11.19 6.51 -6.50
CA PHE A 243 11.63 5.23 -7.05
C PHE A 243 10.96 5.01 -8.41
N VAL A 244 11.74 4.65 -9.43
CA VAL A 244 11.24 4.34 -10.77
C VAL A 244 11.34 2.84 -11.01
N ALA A 245 10.19 2.17 -10.96
CA ALA A 245 10.15 0.71 -11.07
C ALA A 245 10.35 0.19 -12.50
N SER A 246 9.98 0.97 -13.53
CA SER A 246 10.00 0.52 -14.94
C SER A 246 9.33 -0.85 -15.16
N GLY A 247 8.20 -1.11 -14.48
CA GLY A 247 7.48 -2.38 -14.53
C GLY A 247 8.09 -3.52 -13.69
N ALA A 248 9.25 -3.30 -13.06
CA ALA A 248 9.84 -4.25 -12.13
C ALA A 248 9.01 -4.35 -10.84
N THR A 249 8.77 -5.58 -10.39
CA THR A 249 8.04 -5.85 -9.13
C THR A 249 8.99 -6.27 -7.99
N GLY A 250 10.27 -6.46 -8.28
CA GLY A 250 11.26 -6.93 -7.32
C GLY A 250 12.50 -7.51 -7.98
N VAL A 251 13.31 -8.17 -7.15
CA VAL A 251 14.55 -8.83 -7.56
C VAL A 251 14.45 -10.31 -7.26
N ARG A 252 14.54 -11.14 -8.30
CA ARG A 252 14.55 -12.60 -8.20
C ARG A 252 15.86 -13.10 -7.61
N SER A 253 16.99 -12.61 -8.12
CA SER A 253 18.31 -13.03 -7.67
C SER A 253 19.37 -11.96 -7.91
N VAL A 254 20.42 -12.01 -7.08
CA VAL A 254 21.66 -11.23 -7.26
C VAL A 254 22.82 -12.19 -7.06
N VAL A 255 23.67 -12.33 -8.08
CA VAL A 255 24.85 -13.21 -8.05
C VAL A 255 26.08 -12.41 -8.44
N ILE A 256 27.10 -12.41 -7.59
CA ILE A 256 28.35 -11.68 -7.84
C ILE A 256 29.42 -12.70 -8.24
N ARG A 257 30.02 -12.53 -9.43
CA ARG A 257 31.13 -13.34 -9.95
C ARG A 257 32.11 -12.44 -10.68
N ASP A 258 33.41 -12.59 -10.46
CA ASP A 258 34.47 -11.82 -11.12
C ASP A 258 34.27 -10.30 -11.09
N ARG A 259 33.80 -9.79 -9.95
CA ARG A 259 33.43 -8.37 -9.75
C ARG A 259 32.25 -7.88 -10.60
N VAL A 260 31.45 -8.78 -11.16
CA VAL A 260 30.23 -8.49 -11.92
C VAL A 260 29.00 -8.94 -11.13
N ALA A 261 28.10 -8.00 -10.83
CA ALA A 261 26.81 -8.29 -10.21
C ALA A 261 25.77 -8.62 -11.29
N HIS A 262 25.23 -9.83 -11.26
CA HIS A 262 24.17 -10.29 -12.14
C HIS A 262 22.84 -10.20 -11.39
N VAL A 263 21.96 -9.30 -11.83
CA VAL A 263 20.69 -8.97 -11.18
C VAL A 263 19.55 -9.45 -12.07
N ARG A 264 18.73 -10.39 -11.60
CA ARG A 264 17.52 -10.80 -12.33
C ARG A 264 16.30 -10.15 -11.69
N LEU A 265 15.57 -9.35 -12.47
CA LEU A 265 14.36 -8.67 -12.00
C LEU A 265 13.12 -9.56 -12.17
N THR A 266 12.07 -9.25 -11.42
CA THR A 266 10.73 -9.79 -11.61
C THR A 266 9.80 -8.72 -12.18
N GLY A 267 8.69 -9.13 -12.78
CA GLY A 267 7.71 -8.23 -13.38
C GLY A 267 7.90 -8.05 -14.88
N SER A 268 7.03 -7.25 -15.48
CA SER A 268 7.04 -6.97 -16.93
C SER A 268 7.79 -5.66 -17.16
N LEU A 269 9.09 -5.76 -17.38
CA LEU A 269 9.96 -4.58 -17.52
C LEU A 269 9.61 -3.76 -18.75
N ARG A 270 9.45 -2.44 -18.59
CA ARG A 270 9.16 -1.50 -19.68
C ARG A 270 9.82 -0.15 -19.36
N GLY A 271 10.77 0.27 -20.19
CA GLY A 271 11.37 1.60 -20.18
C GLY A 271 10.43 2.65 -20.78
N GLY A 272 9.63 2.25 -21.77
CA GLY A 272 8.61 3.13 -22.38
C GLY A 272 9.19 4.33 -23.11
N GLY A 273 10.41 4.21 -23.63
CA GLY A 273 11.13 5.31 -24.27
C GLY A 273 11.75 6.32 -23.27
N SER A 274 11.80 5.97 -21.99
CA SER A 274 12.27 6.88 -20.95
C SER A 274 13.80 6.93 -20.91
N THR A 275 14.36 8.13 -20.85
CA THR A 275 15.80 8.36 -20.61
C THR A 275 16.26 8.04 -19.17
N PHE A 276 15.33 7.61 -18.30
CA PHE A 276 15.60 7.17 -16.94
C PHE A 276 14.76 5.93 -16.61
N THR A 277 15.40 4.88 -16.13
CA THR A 277 14.75 3.62 -15.75
C THR A 277 15.25 3.09 -14.41
N VAL A 278 14.66 1.99 -13.93
CA VAL A 278 15.13 1.27 -12.74
C VAL A 278 16.62 0.89 -12.82
N ALA A 279 17.19 0.76 -14.02
CA ALA A 279 18.61 0.47 -14.21
C ALA A 279 19.53 1.61 -13.73
N ASP A 280 19.09 2.87 -13.88
CA ASP A 280 19.80 4.07 -13.43
C ASP A 280 19.84 4.18 -11.90
N GLU A 281 18.99 3.45 -11.20
CA GLU A 281 18.96 3.35 -9.74
C GLU A 281 19.75 2.13 -9.22
N ILE A 282 19.59 0.97 -9.88
CA ILE A 282 20.25 -0.30 -9.51
C ILE A 282 21.77 -0.21 -9.69
N THR A 283 22.22 0.28 -10.85
CA THR A 283 23.64 0.28 -11.23
C THR A 283 24.50 1.06 -10.24
N PRO A 284 24.23 2.35 -9.94
CA PRO A 284 25.02 3.07 -8.94
C PRO A 284 24.86 2.50 -7.53
N THR A 285 23.70 1.94 -7.17
CA THR A 285 23.51 1.28 -5.86
C THR A 285 24.48 0.12 -5.67
N LEU A 286 24.64 -0.75 -6.68
CA LEU A 286 25.52 -1.90 -6.58
C LEU A 286 27.00 -1.54 -6.75
N LYS A 287 27.35 -0.61 -7.63
CA LYS A 287 28.76 -0.20 -7.86
C LYS A 287 29.39 0.53 -6.66
N ARG A 288 28.60 0.91 -5.65
CA ARG A 288 29.14 1.42 -4.37
C ARG A 288 29.54 0.34 -3.39
N LEU A 289 29.14 -0.92 -3.61
CA LEU A 289 29.55 -2.02 -2.76
C LEU A 289 30.98 -2.46 -3.10
N PRO A 290 31.79 -2.83 -2.09
CA PRO A 290 33.14 -3.33 -2.33
C PRO A 290 33.09 -4.60 -3.19
N GLY A 291 33.99 -4.68 -4.17
CA GLY A 291 34.12 -5.85 -5.03
C GLY A 291 33.17 -5.89 -6.24
N ILE A 292 32.29 -4.90 -6.43
CA ILE A 292 31.45 -4.81 -7.65
C ILE A 292 31.99 -3.70 -8.56
N ARG A 293 32.42 -4.08 -9.77
CA ARG A 293 32.87 -3.15 -10.83
C ARG A 293 31.88 -3.01 -11.97
N TRP A 294 31.13 -4.08 -12.26
CA TRP A 294 30.16 -4.12 -13.37
C TRP A 294 28.82 -4.67 -12.90
N VAL A 295 27.73 -4.24 -13.54
CA VAL A 295 26.36 -4.67 -13.23
C VAL A 295 25.67 -5.11 -14.52
N LYS A 296 25.16 -6.34 -14.51
CA LYS A 296 24.33 -6.89 -15.58
C LYS A 296 22.91 -7.08 -15.05
N ILE A 297 21.97 -6.33 -15.60
CA ILE A 297 20.55 -6.40 -15.25
C ILE A 297 19.86 -7.26 -16.30
N TYR A 298 19.10 -8.24 -15.82
CA TYR A 298 18.35 -9.19 -16.61
C TYR A 298 16.86 -9.03 -16.35
N ASP A 299 16.06 -9.22 -17.40
CA ASP A 299 14.60 -9.31 -17.28
C ASP A 299 14.15 -10.63 -16.60
N ALA A 300 12.83 -10.80 -16.48
CA ALA A 300 12.25 -11.99 -15.88
C ALA A 300 12.61 -13.28 -16.63
N ASP A 301 12.88 -13.21 -17.93
CA ASP A 301 13.25 -14.33 -18.81
C ASP A 301 14.75 -14.61 -18.83
N GLY A 302 15.56 -13.73 -18.23
CA GLY A 302 17.02 -13.86 -18.16
C GLY A 302 17.74 -13.27 -19.37
N ARG A 303 17.14 -12.30 -20.07
CA ARG A 303 17.76 -11.58 -21.19
C ARG A 303 18.41 -10.28 -20.71
N THR A 304 19.53 -9.94 -21.33
CA THR A 304 20.27 -8.67 -21.23
C THR A 304 21.06 -8.53 -22.53
N GLU A 305 21.36 -7.32 -22.98
CA GLU A 305 22.01 -7.12 -24.30
C GLU A 305 23.44 -7.67 -24.34
N ARG A 306 24.22 -7.42 -23.28
CA ARG A 306 25.63 -7.81 -23.17
C ARG A 306 25.82 -8.75 -21.97
N PRO A 307 25.44 -10.03 -22.10
CA PRO A 307 25.45 -10.97 -20.97
C PRO A 307 26.86 -11.37 -20.50
N ARG A 308 27.90 -11.11 -21.30
CA ARG A 308 29.30 -11.48 -21.02
C ARG A 308 30.19 -10.24 -20.96
N GLY A 309 31.44 -10.42 -20.53
CA GLY A 309 32.47 -9.38 -20.53
C GLY A 309 32.34 -8.36 -19.40
N HIS A 310 33.33 -7.46 -19.36
CA HIS A 310 33.55 -6.45 -18.32
C HIS A 310 32.87 -5.13 -18.69
N SER A 311 31.54 -5.15 -18.76
CA SER A 311 30.72 -3.97 -18.98
C SER A 311 29.40 -4.06 -18.23
N ASP A 312 28.81 -2.91 -17.95
CA ASP A 312 27.41 -2.84 -17.53
C ASP A 312 26.49 -3.28 -18.69
N SER A 313 25.29 -3.76 -18.38
CA SER A 313 24.31 -4.22 -19.36
C SER A 313 22.90 -4.15 -18.80
N ILE A 314 21.94 -3.78 -19.63
CA ILE A 314 20.50 -3.79 -19.33
C ILE A 314 19.77 -4.64 -20.38
N PRO A 315 18.52 -5.08 -20.13
CA PRO A 315 17.69 -5.65 -21.18
C PRO A 315 17.14 -4.56 -22.09
N GLU A 316 16.98 -4.88 -23.38
CA GLU A 316 16.40 -3.99 -24.41
C GLU A 316 15.05 -3.37 -23.98
N SER A 317 14.26 -4.11 -23.18
CA SER A 317 13.01 -3.59 -22.62
C SER A 317 13.15 -2.38 -21.69
N LEU A 318 14.37 -2.04 -21.25
CA LEU A 318 14.70 -0.86 -20.46
C LEU A 318 15.51 0.19 -21.24
N GLU A 319 15.78 -0.03 -22.52
CA GLU A 319 16.40 1.01 -23.36
C GLU A 319 15.44 2.21 -23.56
N PRO A 320 15.98 3.43 -23.67
CA PRO A 320 15.22 4.64 -24.01
C PRO A 320 14.62 4.67 -25.42
#